data_AF-A0A6A6PN16-F1
#
_entry.id   AF-A0A6A6PN16-F1
#
_cell.length_a   1.000
_cell.length_b   1.000
_cell.length_c   1.000
_cell.angle_alpha   90.00
_cell.angle_beta   90.00
_cell.angle_gamma   90.00
#
_symmetry.space_group_name_H-M   'P 1'
#
loop_
_entity.id
_entity.type
_entity.pdbx_description
1 polymer ?
#
loop_
_entity_poly.entity_id
_entity_poly.type
_entity_poly.pdbx_seq_one_letter_code
_entity_poly.pdbx_strand_id
1 'polypeptide(L)'
;PPQSPSKSRLQSPSKSKPRVPSQQIRQSLDAFWDADRVNDWNDQYSPHKVLKSPRKLKFTVDERSVSPFGSPRKLQSPAKDAVRAEREAKKAFEARKHRLAEDFLAELDRVVADGEIQRLASTTGGVKFIWSKTLNTTAGRANWRKETTKTTSPDGSIHATYKHFASIELAEKVINDAHRLLNVIAHEFCHLCNFMLSGIKDQPHGRQFQLWGAKCTRAFAERGVRVTTKHSYQIDYRYVWQCSNEECGAEFKRHSKSIDPARQSCG
;
A
#
# COMPACT_ATOMS: atom_id res chain seq x y z
N PRO A 1 2.31 36.25 -56.55
CA PRO A 1 2.29 35.67 -55.18
C PRO A 1 2.50 36.74 -54.10
N PRO A 2 1.58 36.90 -53.12
CA PRO A 2 1.76 37.89 -52.07
C PRO A 2 2.82 37.41 -51.05
N GLN A 3 3.60 38.36 -50.53
CA GLN A 3 4.67 38.12 -49.55
C GLN A 3 4.10 37.81 -48.16
N SER A 4 4.72 36.84 -47.47
CA SER A 4 4.38 36.46 -46.10
C SER A 4 4.77 37.56 -45.08
N PRO A 5 3.96 37.81 -44.02
CA PRO A 5 4.27 38.81 -43.03
C PRO A 5 5.42 38.39 -42.11
N SER A 6 6.21 39.36 -41.65
CA SER A 6 7.38 39.17 -40.80
C SER A 6 7.01 38.78 -39.36
N LYS A 7 7.73 37.81 -38.79
CA LYS A 7 7.50 37.28 -37.43
C LYS A 7 7.83 38.35 -36.37
N SER A 8 6.87 38.71 -35.53
CA SER A 8 7.10 39.54 -34.34
C SER A 8 8.00 38.80 -33.34
N ARG A 9 9.16 39.37 -32.97
CA ARG A 9 9.94 38.89 -31.82
C ARG A 9 9.20 39.23 -30.53
N LEU A 10 8.57 38.24 -29.90
CA LEU A 10 8.09 38.38 -28.53
C LEU A 10 9.30 38.48 -27.59
N GLN A 11 9.39 39.56 -26.82
CA GLN A 11 10.36 39.67 -25.72
C GLN A 11 9.85 38.90 -24.51
N SER A 12 10.62 37.90 -24.06
CA SER A 12 10.33 37.15 -22.84
C SER A 12 10.50 38.04 -21.60
N PRO A 13 9.59 37.97 -20.61
CA PRO A 13 9.72 38.76 -19.39
C PRO A 13 10.92 38.29 -18.55
N SER A 14 11.88 39.19 -18.36
CA SER A 14 13.00 38.99 -17.43
C SER A 14 12.48 39.03 -15.99
N LYS A 15 12.51 37.89 -15.30
CA LYS A 15 12.31 37.84 -13.85
C LYS A 15 13.67 37.85 -13.16
N SER A 16 13.98 38.94 -12.47
CA SER A 16 15.05 39.01 -11.48
C SER A 16 14.83 37.88 -10.45
N LYS A 17 15.78 36.94 -10.38
CA LYS A 17 15.76 35.86 -9.38
C LYS A 17 16.45 36.38 -8.10
N PRO A 18 15.83 36.30 -6.92
CA PRO A 18 16.57 36.55 -5.68
C PRO A 18 17.71 35.53 -5.56
N ARG A 19 18.92 36.01 -5.31
CA ARG A 19 20.12 35.18 -5.18
C ARG A 19 20.11 34.51 -3.80
N VAL A 20 19.82 33.21 -3.77
CA VAL A 20 19.90 32.41 -2.55
C VAL A 20 21.39 32.23 -2.19
N PRO A 21 21.80 32.46 -0.93
CA PRO A 21 23.17 32.21 -0.48
C PRO A 21 23.55 30.73 -0.65
N SER A 22 24.79 30.45 -1.03
CA SER A 22 25.28 29.07 -1.12
C SER A 22 25.36 28.43 0.27
N GLN A 23 24.73 27.25 0.44
CA GLN A 23 24.82 26.45 1.67
C GLN A 23 26.29 26.18 2.02
N GLN A 24 26.68 26.51 3.25
CA GLN A 24 28.04 26.29 3.75
C GLN A 24 28.32 24.82 4.12
N ILE A 25 27.29 23.97 4.17
CA ILE A 25 27.38 22.57 4.56
C ILE A 25 27.57 21.71 3.31
N ARG A 26 28.74 21.05 3.22
CA ARG A 26 29.08 20.14 2.12
C ARG A 26 28.45 18.76 2.37
N GLN A 27 28.15 18.04 1.29
CA GLN A 27 27.51 16.71 1.29
C GLN A 27 28.28 15.62 2.08
N SER A 28 29.53 15.87 2.46
CA SER A 28 30.39 14.95 3.21
C SER A 28 30.26 15.06 4.74
N LEU A 29 29.39 15.91 5.26
CA LEU A 29 29.18 16.08 6.71
C LEU A 29 27.81 15.53 7.13
N ASP A 30 27.76 14.83 8.26
CA ASP A 30 26.56 14.15 8.78
C ASP A 30 25.37 15.12 8.99
N ALA A 31 25.67 16.38 9.27
CA ALA A 31 24.70 17.47 9.37
C ALA A 31 23.96 17.79 8.04
N PHE A 32 24.40 17.25 6.90
CA PHE A 32 23.68 17.35 5.63
C PHE A 32 22.50 16.36 5.54
N TRP A 33 22.55 15.25 6.28
CA TRP A 33 21.48 14.24 6.33
C TRP A 33 20.53 14.40 7.52
N ASP A 34 20.83 15.36 8.40
CA ASP A 34 19.95 15.80 9.47
C ASP A 34 18.78 16.59 8.88
N ALA A 35 17.59 15.97 8.89
CA ALA A 35 16.38 16.53 8.30
C ALA A 35 15.98 17.85 8.96
N ASP A 36 16.20 18.01 10.27
CA ASP A 36 15.78 19.20 11.00
C ASP A 36 16.66 20.40 10.64
N ARG A 37 17.98 20.20 10.52
CA ARG A 37 18.92 21.26 10.09
C ARG A 37 18.72 21.69 8.64
N VAL A 38 18.40 20.74 7.75
CA VAL A 38 18.11 21.03 6.35
C VAL A 38 16.79 21.79 6.20
N ASN A 39 15.77 21.45 6.99
CA ASN A 39 14.49 22.13 6.98
C ASN A 39 14.61 23.57 7.51
N ASP A 40 15.31 23.79 8.63
CA ASP A 40 15.54 25.13 9.19
C ASP A 40 16.25 26.06 8.19
N TRP A 41 17.25 25.56 7.47
CA TRP A 41 17.93 26.35 6.45
C TRP A 41 17.02 26.67 5.25
N ASN A 42 16.22 25.70 4.81
CA ASN A 42 15.26 25.92 3.73
C ASN A 42 14.18 26.93 4.14
N ASP A 43 13.71 26.90 5.37
CA ASP A 43 12.70 27.82 5.88
C ASP A 43 13.24 29.26 6.00
N GLN A 44 14.52 29.44 6.35
CA GLN A 44 15.14 30.77 6.45
C GLN A 44 15.46 31.40 5.09
N TYR A 45 15.88 30.62 4.10
CA TYR A 45 16.45 31.16 2.84
C TYR A 45 15.62 30.88 1.59
N SER A 46 14.51 30.13 1.70
CA SER A 46 13.60 29.92 0.57
C SER A 46 12.87 31.22 0.21
N PRO A 47 12.82 31.60 -1.07
CA PRO A 47 12.07 32.78 -1.48
C PRO A 47 10.57 32.61 -1.21
N HIS A 48 10.07 33.32 -0.20
CA HIS A 48 8.65 33.33 0.13
C HIS A 48 7.84 33.98 -1.00
N LYS A 49 6.96 33.21 -1.62
CA LYS A 49 5.95 33.77 -2.52
C LYS A 49 4.92 34.49 -1.66
N VAL A 50 4.87 35.82 -1.76
CA VAL A 50 3.74 36.60 -1.24
C VAL A 50 2.51 36.21 -2.06
N LEU A 51 1.73 35.26 -1.54
CA LEU A 51 0.44 34.89 -2.11
C LEU A 51 -0.53 36.04 -1.83
N LYS A 52 -0.59 37.01 -2.75
CA LYS A 52 -1.70 37.96 -2.80
C LYS A 52 -2.96 37.14 -3.14
N SER A 53 -3.78 36.87 -2.13
CA SER A 53 -5.14 36.37 -2.30
C SER A 53 -5.85 37.24 -3.34
N PRO A 54 -6.49 36.69 -4.38
CA PRO A 54 -7.29 37.49 -5.28
C PRO A 54 -8.43 38.09 -4.45
N ARG A 55 -8.35 39.38 -4.16
CA ARG A 55 -9.48 40.17 -3.63
C ARG A 55 -10.68 39.84 -4.51
N LYS A 56 -11.78 39.38 -3.91
CA LYS A 56 -13.06 39.16 -4.60
C LYS A 56 -13.39 40.40 -5.43
N LEU A 57 -13.18 40.32 -6.74
CA LEU A 57 -13.73 41.27 -7.70
C LEU A 57 -15.25 41.06 -7.64
N LYS A 58 -15.95 42.00 -7.00
CA LYS A 58 -17.40 42.13 -7.16
C LYS A 58 -17.63 42.55 -8.61
N PHE A 59 -17.95 41.59 -9.47
CA PHE A 59 -18.47 41.89 -10.80
C PHE A 59 -19.90 42.41 -10.63
N THR A 60 -20.10 43.68 -10.99
CA THR A 60 -21.42 44.23 -11.29
C THR A 60 -21.93 43.53 -12.55
N VAL A 61 -23.13 42.97 -12.48
CA VAL A 61 -23.83 42.38 -13.63
C VAL A 61 -24.18 43.52 -14.57
N ASP A 62 -23.63 43.51 -15.77
CA ASP A 62 -24.15 44.28 -16.90
C ASP A 62 -24.87 43.30 -17.84
N GLU A 63 -26.12 43.65 -18.14
CA GLU A 63 -27.10 42.84 -18.81
C GLU A 63 -26.93 43.03 -20.32
N ARG A 64 -26.21 42.11 -20.99
CA ARG A 64 -26.36 41.72 -22.41
C ARG A 64 -25.10 40.98 -22.90
N SER A 65 -25.10 39.65 -22.83
CA SER A 65 -24.35 38.80 -23.79
C SER A 65 -24.73 37.33 -23.57
N VAL A 66 -25.58 36.82 -24.46
CA VAL A 66 -25.89 35.39 -24.57
C VAL A 66 -24.81 34.75 -25.44
N SER A 67 -24.06 33.79 -24.90
CA SER A 67 -23.36 32.77 -25.71
C SER A 67 -23.02 31.52 -24.88
N PRO A 68 -23.03 30.32 -25.51
CA PRO A 68 -23.41 29.09 -24.85
C PRO A 68 -22.27 28.05 -24.89
N PHE A 69 -21.41 28.01 -23.88
CA PHE A 69 -20.49 26.88 -23.70
C PHE A 69 -20.33 26.58 -22.21
N GLY A 70 -21.02 25.54 -21.74
CA GLY A 70 -20.92 25.06 -20.38
C GLY A 70 -19.54 24.47 -20.10
N SER A 71 -18.80 25.08 -19.18
CA SER A 71 -17.56 24.52 -18.64
C SER A 71 -17.86 23.22 -17.88
N PRO A 72 -16.98 22.19 -17.94
CA PRO A 72 -17.20 20.95 -17.22
C PRO A 72 -17.32 21.23 -15.72
N ARG A 73 -18.39 20.69 -15.12
CA ARG A 73 -18.67 20.78 -13.69
C ARG A 73 -17.46 20.31 -12.90
N LYS A 74 -16.84 21.22 -12.14
CA LYS A 74 -15.75 20.94 -11.20
C LYS A 74 -16.20 19.82 -10.26
N LEU A 75 -15.58 18.64 -10.35
CA LEU A 75 -15.81 17.54 -9.40
C LEU A 75 -15.64 18.11 -7.98
N GLN A 76 -16.68 17.98 -7.15
CA GLN A 76 -16.69 18.46 -5.78
C GLN A 76 -15.52 17.79 -5.05
N SER A 77 -14.56 18.60 -4.60
CA SER A 77 -13.49 18.11 -3.73
C SER A 77 -14.13 17.59 -2.43
N PRO A 78 -13.67 16.46 -1.87
CA PRO A 78 -14.22 15.93 -0.63
C PRO A 78 -14.17 17.03 0.45
N ALA A 79 -15.27 17.17 1.20
CA ALA A 79 -15.34 18.11 2.31
C ALA A 79 -14.15 17.88 3.25
N LYS A 80 -13.51 18.96 3.73
CA LYS A 80 -12.30 18.89 4.55
C LYS A 80 -12.45 17.93 5.75
N ASP A 81 -13.66 17.81 6.27
CA ASP A 81 -14.00 16.94 7.41
C ASP A 81 -13.93 15.45 7.05
N ALA A 82 -14.33 15.05 5.84
CA ALA A 82 -14.24 13.67 5.36
C ALA A 82 -12.77 13.20 5.25
N VAL A 83 -11.90 14.07 4.73
CA VAL A 83 -10.45 13.79 4.61
C VAL A 83 -9.79 13.66 5.98
N ARG A 84 -10.21 14.49 6.95
CA ARG A 84 -9.72 14.40 8.32
C ARG A 84 -10.17 13.09 8.98
N ALA A 85 -11.45 12.72 8.85
CA ALA A 85 -11.99 11.48 9.40
C ALA A 85 -11.29 10.25 8.83
N GLU A 86 -11.03 10.21 7.52
CA GLU A 86 -10.30 9.12 6.87
C GLU A 86 -8.87 8.97 7.42
N ARG A 87 -8.16 10.08 7.61
CA ARG A 87 -6.81 10.09 8.18
C ARG A 87 -6.79 9.59 9.63
N GLU A 88 -7.76 10.01 10.44
CA GLU A 88 -7.90 9.57 11.82
C GLU A 88 -8.26 8.07 11.90
N ALA A 89 -9.17 7.59 11.04
CA ALA A 89 -9.52 6.17 10.93
C ALA A 89 -8.30 5.32 10.52
N LYS A 90 -7.52 5.78 9.55
CA LYS A 90 -6.28 5.11 9.15
C LYS A 90 -5.28 5.06 10.31
N LYS A 91 -5.07 6.17 11.02
CA LYS A 91 -4.18 6.20 12.19
C LYS A 91 -4.65 5.23 13.29
N ALA A 92 -5.94 5.18 13.55
CA ALA A 92 -6.52 4.25 14.54
C ALA A 92 -6.35 2.78 14.11
N PHE A 93 -6.50 2.48 12.83
CA PHE A 93 -6.23 1.14 12.29
C PHE A 93 -4.75 0.77 12.43
N GLU A 94 -3.84 1.64 11.99
CA GLU A 94 -2.39 1.42 12.10
C GLU A 94 -1.93 1.18 13.54
N ALA A 95 -2.55 1.85 14.52
CA ALA A 95 -2.22 1.65 15.93
C ALA A 95 -2.63 0.27 16.47
N ARG A 96 -3.67 -0.35 15.90
CA ARG A 96 -4.24 -1.62 16.41
C ARG A 96 -4.01 -2.84 15.51
N LYS A 97 -3.50 -2.65 14.28
CA LYS A 97 -3.44 -3.69 13.24
C LYS A 97 -2.62 -4.93 13.67
N HIS A 98 -1.53 -4.77 14.41
CA HIS A 98 -0.71 -5.91 14.84
C HIS A 98 -1.45 -6.79 15.85
N ARG A 99 -2.03 -6.17 16.90
CA ARG A 99 -2.85 -6.88 17.88
C ARG A 99 -4.05 -7.55 17.23
N LEU A 100 -4.75 -6.85 16.33
CA LEU A 100 -5.87 -7.41 15.59
C LEU A 100 -5.45 -8.63 14.76
N ALA A 101 -4.26 -8.63 14.19
CA ALA A 101 -3.73 -9.77 13.43
C ALA A 101 -3.46 -10.98 14.34
N GLU A 102 -2.81 -10.77 15.49
CA GLU A 102 -2.49 -11.80 16.47
C GLU A 102 -3.75 -12.41 17.09
N ASP A 103 -4.66 -11.57 17.58
CA ASP A 103 -5.92 -11.99 18.19
C ASP A 103 -6.75 -12.81 17.19
N PHE A 104 -6.83 -12.35 15.94
CA PHE A 104 -7.60 -13.04 14.92
C PHE A 104 -6.95 -14.36 14.47
N LEU A 105 -5.62 -14.44 14.40
CA LEU A 105 -4.94 -15.69 14.07
C LEU A 105 -5.16 -16.75 15.16
N ALA A 106 -5.07 -16.36 16.44
CA ALA A 106 -5.33 -17.25 17.55
C ALA A 106 -6.78 -17.76 17.54
N GLU A 107 -7.73 -16.88 17.19
CA GLU A 107 -9.13 -17.24 17.06
C GLU A 107 -9.39 -18.18 15.87
N LEU A 108 -8.81 -17.90 14.71
CA LEU A 108 -8.85 -18.79 13.54
C LEU A 108 -8.34 -20.18 13.89
N ASP A 109 -7.17 -20.27 14.51
CA ASP A 109 -6.56 -21.55 14.86
C ASP A 109 -7.43 -22.35 15.83
N ARG A 110 -7.94 -21.69 16.88
CA ARG A 110 -8.85 -22.32 17.84
C ARG A 110 -10.15 -22.82 17.20
N VAL A 111 -10.76 -22.03 16.32
CA VAL A 111 -12.10 -22.32 15.78
C VAL A 111 -12.05 -23.27 14.59
N VAL A 112 -11.01 -23.19 13.76
CA VAL A 112 -10.93 -23.92 12.49
C VAL A 112 -10.04 -25.14 12.57
N ALA A 113 -8.97 -25.08 13.37
CA ALA A 113 -7.92 -26.08 13.45
C ALA A 113 -7.65 -26.59 14.88
N ASP A 114 -8.57 -26.34 15.81
CA ASP A 114 -8.52 -26.81 17.21
C ASP A 114 -7.23 -26.43 17.96
N GLY A 115 -6.57 -25.34 17.56
CA GLY A 115 -5.30 -24.88 18.14
C GLY A 115 -4.05 -25.63 17.67
N GLU A 116 -4.18 -26.51 16.66
CA GLU A 116 -3.08 -27.36 16.21
C GLU A 116 -1.96 -26.58 15.52
N ILE A 117 -2.24 -25.46 14.83
CA ILE A 117 -1.19 -24.69 14.16
C ILE A 117 -0.25 -24.06 15.20
N GLN A 118 -0.82 -23.41 16.22
CA GLN A 118 -0.06 -22.83 17.32
C GLN A 118 0.64 -23.91 18.14
N ARG A 119 -0.01 -25.06 18.37
CA ARG A 119 0.63 -26.20 19.07
C ARG A 119 1.86 -26.70 18.31
N LEU A 120 1.76 -26.92 17.00
CA LEU A 120 2.88 -27.38 16.16
C LEU A 120 4.01 -26.35 16.08
N ALA A 121 3.69 -25.05 16.02
CA ALA A 121 4.67 -23.96 15.96
C ALA A 121 5.19 -23.50 17.33
N SER A 122 4.63 -24.00 18.44
CA SER A 122 4.93 -23.53 19.80
C SER A 122 6.43 -23.54 20.13
N THR A 123 7.13 -24.62 19.76
CA THR A 123 8.57 -24.80 20.02
C THR A 123 9.48 -23.85 19.23
N THR A 124 8.95 -23.15 18.22
CA THR A 124 9.69 -22.19 17.40
C THR A 124 9.24 -20.74 17.59
N GLY A 125 8.39 -20.51 18.61
CA GLY A 125 7.85 -19.20 18.97
C GLY A 125 6.53 -18.86 18.28
N GLY A 126 5.77 -19.86 17.82
CA GLY A 126 4.48 -19.69 17.17
C GLY A 126 4.57 -19.18 15.72
N VAL A 127 3.42 -18.86 15.14
CA VAL A 127 3.35 -18.26 13.80
C VAL A 127 3.76 -16.79 13.88
N LYS A 128 4.78 -16.40 13.12
CA LYS A 128 5.31 -15.02 13.14
C LYS A 128 4.66 -14.13 12.08
N PHE A 129 4.26 -12.92 12.44
CA PHE A 129 3.88 -11.90 11.46
C PHE A 129 5.08 -11.10 10.96
N ILE A 130 5.17 -10.90 9.64
CA ILE A 130 6.21 -10.09 8.99
C ILE A 130 5.52 -9.00 8.18
N TRP A 131 5.63 -7.74 8.60
CA TRP A 131 5.03 -6.62 7.87
C TRP A 131 6.00 -6.08 6.83
N SER A 132 5.60 -6.15 5.57
CA SER A 132 6.46 -5.89 4.41
C SER A 132 6.05 -4.64 3.65
N LYS A 133 7.02 -3.75 3.42
CA LYS A 133 6.87 -2.51 2.62
C LYS A 133 7.10 -2.73 1.12
N THR A 134 7.65 -3.89 0.77
CA THR A 134 8.09 -4.26 -0.58
C THR A 134 7.18 -5.33 -1.21
N LEU A 135 6.38 -6.04 -0.41
CA LEU A 135 5.35 -6.94 -0.92
C LEU A 135 4.23 -6.12 -1.58
N ASN A 136 4.28 -6.03 -2.92
CA ASN A 136 3.34 -5.22 -3.70
C ASN A 136 2.52 -6.06 -4.71
N THR A 137 2.86 -7.34 -4.90
CA THR A 137 2.18 -8.22 -5.87
C THR A 137 1.07 -9.06 -5.23
N THR A 138 1.15 -9.31 -3.92
CA THR A 138 0.11 -9.98 -3.15
C THR A 138 -0.13 -9.20 -1.85
N ALA A 139 -1.30 -9.41 -1.22
CA ALA A 139 -1.60 -8.78 0.06
C ALA A 139 -0.98 -9.52 1.25
N GLY A 140 -0.69 -10.82 1.09
CA GLY A 140 0.00 -11.64 2.07
C GLY A 140 0.71 -12.84 1.44
N ARG A 141 1.52 -13.53 2.24
CA ARG A 141 2.19 -14.81 1.92
C ARG A 141 2.42 -15.63 3.19
N ALA A 142 1.91 -16.85 3.21
CA ALA A 142 2.29 -17.85 4.20
C ALA A 142 3.62 -18.54 3.84
N ASN A 143 4.53 -18.61 4.80
CA ASN A 143 5.78 -19.37 4.70
C ASN A 143 5.81 -20.44 5.77
N TRP A 144 6.22 -21.65 5.41
CA TRP A 144 6.42 -22.74 6.36
C TRP A 144 7.61 -23.61 5.98
N ARG A 145 8.38 -24.01 6.99
CA ARG A 145 9.40 -25.05 6.89
C ARG A 145 9.30 -26.02 8.07
N LYS A 146 9.57 -27.30 7.81
CA LYS A 146 9.67 -28.35 8.84
C LYS A 146 11.11 -28.84 8.92
N GLU A 147 11.69 -28.77 10.11
CA GLU A 147 13.00 -29.30 10.40
C GLU A 147 12.84 -30.62 11.17
N THR A 148 13.60 -31.66 10.79
CA THR A 148 13.53 -32.99 11.39
C THR A 148 14.89 -33.34 11.97
N THR A 149 14.93 -33.58 13.28
CA THR A 149 16.13 -34.06 13.97
C THR A 149 15.89 -35.50 14.40
N LYS A 150 16.76 -36.41 13.97
CA LYS A 150 16.73 -37.82 14.39
C LYS A 150 17.76 -38.02 15.49
N THR A 151 17.35 -38.61 16.59
CA THR A 151 18.21 -38.90 17.74
C THR A 151 18.12 -40.39 18.00
N THR A 152 19.27 -41.06 18.07
CA THR A 152 19.34 -42.49 18.41
C THR A 152 19.52 -42.61 19.92
N SER A 153 18.57 -43.26 20.58
CA SER A 153 18.66 -43.59 22.00
C SER A 153 19.70 -44.70 22.23
N PRO A 154 20.22 -44.84 23.46
CA PRO A 154 21.20 -45.87 23.80
C PRO A 154 20.71 -47.31 23.59
N ASP A 155 19.39 -47.53 23.55
CA ASP A 155 18.73 -48.81 23.25
C ASP A 155 18.64 -49.12 21.74
N GLY A 156 19.19 -48.25 20.88
CA GLY A 156 19.15 -48.36 19.43
C GLY A 156 17.86 -47.84 18.77
N SER A 157 16.89 -47.35 19.56
CA SER A 157 15.66 -46.75 19.03
C SER A 157 15.94 -45.37 18.42
N ILE A 158 15.28 -45.05 17.30
CA ILE A 158 15.40 -43.76 16.61
C ILE A 158 14.17 -42.91 16.90
N HIS A 159 14.36 -41.78 17.59
CA HIS A 159 13.33 -40.78 17.81
C HIS A 159 13.49 -39.62 16.82
N ALA A 160 12.43 -39.30 16.08
CA ALA A 160 12.38 -38.11 15.25
C ALA A 160 11.64 -36.99 15.98
N THR A 161 12.28 -35.84 16.10
CA THR A 161 11.67 -34.60 16.59
C THR A 161 11.45 -33.64 15.44
N TYR A 162 10.31 -32.94 15.46
CA TYR A 162 9.91 -32.02 14.39
C TYR A 162 9.78 -30.61 14.94
N LYS A 163 10.41 -29.65 14.27
CA LYS A 163 10.25 -28.21 14.54
C LYS A 163 9.58 -27.55 13.35
N HIS A 164 8.44 -26.90 13.58
CA HIS A 164 7.67 -26.21 12.55
C HIS A 164 7.93 -24.71 12.66
N PHE A 165 8.51 -24.11 11.63
CA PHE A 165 8.68 -22.66 11.55
C PHE A 165 7.65 -22.12 10.58
N ALA A 166 6.77 -21.26 11.05
CA ALA A 166 5.68 -20.68 10.27
C ALA A 166 5.70 -19.15 10.37
N SER A 167 5.45 -18.47 9.26
CA SER A 167 5.23 -17.03 9.25
C SER A 167 4.19 -16.62 8.22
N ILE A 168 3.55 -15.48 8.48
CA ILE A 168 2.65 -14.80 7.56
C ILE A 168 3.25 -13.43 7.26
N GLU A 169 3.72 -13.25 6.03
CA GLU A 169 4.13 -11.95 5.51
C GLU A 169 2.89 -11.17 5.05
N LEU A 170 2.76 -9.91 5.46
CA LEU A 170 1.64 -9.04 5.17
C LEU A 170 2.11 -7.75 4.50
N ALA A 171 1.45 -7.35 3.41
CA ALA A 171 1.78 -6.16 2.66
C ALA A 171 1.24 -4.89 3.34
N GLU A 172 2.12 -4.12 3.96
CA GLU A 172 1.75 -2.93 4.74
C GLU A 172 1.03 -1.86 3.90
N LYS A 173 1.39 -1.72 2.62
CA LYS A 173 0.77 -0.72 1.74
C LYS A 173 -0.56 -1.17 1.14
N VAL A 174 -0.81 -2.47 1.11
CA VAL A 174 -2.02 -3.06 0.52
C VAL A 174 -3.10 -3.23 1.57
N ILE A 175 -2.72 -3.50 2.82
CA ILE A 175 -3.65 -3.68 3.93
C ILE A 175 -3.84 -2.35 4.66
N ASN A 176 -4.90 -1.64 4.29
CA ASN A 176 -5.24 -0.30 4.79
C ASN A 176 -6.46 -0.28 5.73
N ASP A 177 -7.18 -1.40 5.87
CA ASP A 177 -8.38 -1.51 6.68
C ASP A 177 -8.48 -2.88 7.39
N ALA A 178 -9.34 -2.93 8.42
CA ALA A 178 -9.52 -4.11 9.24
C ALA A 178 -10.14 -5.29 8.49
N HIS A 179 -11.15 -5.04 7.65
CA HIS A 179 -11.85 -6.10 6.92
C HIS A 179 -10.88 -6.82 5.96
N ARG A 180 -10.05 -6.06 5.26
CA ARG A 180 -8.99 -6.59 4.40
C ARG A 180 -7.96 -7.39 5.19
N LEU A 181 -7.52 -6.90 6.34
CA LEU A 181 -6.58 -7.62 7.20
C LEU A 181 -7.13 -9.00 7.58
N LEU A 182 -8.39 -9.08 8.01
CA LEU A 182 -9.02 -10.35 8.37
C LEU A 182 -9.08 -11.32 7.19
N ASN A 183 -9.51 -10.85 6.01
CA ASN A 183 -9.60 -11.70 4.83
C ASN A 183 -8.23 -12.23 4.39
N VAL A 184 -7.19 -11.39 4.41
CA VAL A 184 -5.82 -11.80 4.07
C VAL A 184 -5.30 -12.83 5.08
N ILE A 185 -5.45 -12.58 6.39
CA ILE A 185 -4.98 -13.53 7.41
C ILE A 185 -5.72 -14.86 7.30
N ALA A 186 -7.04 -14.86 7.09
CA ALA A 186 -7.80 -16.09 6.92
C ALA A 186 -7.32 -16.90 5.70
N HIS A 187 -6.99 -16.23 4.59
CA HIS A 187 -6.42 -16.86 3.40
C HIS A 187 -5.04 -17.45 3.68
N GLU A 188 -4.12 -16.68 4.27
CA GLU A 188 -2.76 -17.16 4.59
C GLU A 188 -2.78 -18.27 5.66
N PHE A 189 -3.73 -18.21 6.61
CA PHE A 189 -3.96 -19.27 7.59
C PHE A 189 -4.40 -20.59 6.92
N CYS A 190 -5.25 -20.53 5.88
CA CYS A 190 -5.63 -21.71 5.11
C CYS A 190 -4.42 -22.36 4.42
N HIS A 191 -3.45 -21.56 3.96
CA HIS A 191 -2.18 -22.09 3.46
C HIS A 191 -1.40 -22.83 4.55
N LEU A 192 -1.27 -22.25 5.76
CA LEU A 192 -0.63 -22.92 6.88
C LEU A 192 -1.32 -24.24 7.25
N CYS A 193 -2.66 -24.28 7.29
CA CYS A 193 -3.42 -25.51 7.53
C CYS A 193 -3.13 -26.58 6.46
N ASN A 194 -3.12 -26.18 5.19
CA ASN A 194 -2.84 -27.08 4.08
C ASN A 194 -1.42 -27.69 4.19
N PHE A 195 -0.44 -26.87 4.57
CA PHE A 195 0.96 -27.29 4.71
C PHE A 195 1.21 -28.15 5.96
N MET A 196 0.73 -27.68 7.12
CA MET A 196 1.09 -28.24 8.43
C MET A 196 0.20 -29.41 8.85
N LEU A 197 -1.09 -29.38 8.51
CA LEU A 197 -2.06 -30.39 8.93
C LEU A 197 -2.38 -31.36 7.79
N SER A 198 -2.67 -30.85 6.60
CA SER A 198 -2.98 -31.69 5.44
C SER A 198 -1.74 -32.27 4.76
N GLY A 199 -0.55 -31.72 5.04
CA GLY A 199 0.72 -32.17 4.44
C GLY A 199 0.86 -31.90 2.93
N ILE A 200 -0.02 -31.08 2.35
CA ILE A 200 -0.05 -30.78 0.91
C ILE A 200 0.74 -29.51 0.64
N LYS A 201 1.74 -29.58 -0.23
CA LYS A 201 2.65 -28.44 -0.53
C LYS A 201 2.68 -28.03 -1.99
N ASP A 202 2.40 -28.98 -2.87
CA ASP A 202 2.41 -28.87 -4.33
C ASP A 202 1.12 -28.24 -4.90
N GLN A 203 0.02 -28.32 -4.15
CA GLN A 203 -1.29 -27.79 -4.54
C GLN A 203 -1.77 -26.71 -3.56
N PRO A 204 -1.24 -25.47 -3.64
CA PRO A 204 -1.47 -24.42 -2.65
C PRO A 204 -2.94 -23.99 -2.53
N HIS A 205 -3.71 -24.05 -3.62
CA HIS A 205 -5.15 -23.72 -3.67
C HIS A 205 -6.03 -24.90 -4.10
N GLY A 206 -5.54 -26.14 -3.89
CA GLY A 206 -6.26 -27.37 -4.22
C GLY A 206 -7.48 -27.63 -3.32
N ARG A 207 -8.03 -28.85 -3.41
CA ARG A 207 -9.26 -29.24 -2.67
C ARG A 207 -9.16 -28.99 -1.15
N GLN A 208 -8.02 -29.34 -0.53
CA GLN A 208 -7.85 -29.16 0.91
C GLN A 208 -7.84 -27.67 1.30
N PHE A 209 -7.16 -26.82 0.54
CA PHE A 209 -7.22 -25.38 0.75
C PHE A 209 -8.67 -24.86 0.67
N GLN A 210 -9.45 -25.30 -0.32
CA GLN A 210 -10.84 -24.90 -0.45
C GLN A 210 -11.71 -25.34 0.75
N LEU A 211 -11.45 -26.53 1.30
CA LEU A 211 -12.13 -27.01 2.51
C LEU A 211 -11.79 -26.14 3.73
N TRP A 212 -10.52 -25.80 3.93
CA TRP A 212 -10.09 -24.87 4.99
C TRP A 212 -10.68 -23.48 4.79
N GLY A 213 -10.68 -22.97 3.56
CA GLY A 213 -11.28 -21.69 3.20
C GLY A 213 -12.79 -21.65 3.44
N ALA A 214 -13.50 -22.74 3.13
CA ALA A 214 -14.92 -22.86 3.42
C ALA A 214 -15.20 -22.93 4.92
N LYS A 215 -14.36 -23.61 5.71
CA LYS A 215 -14.46 -23.58 7.18
C LYS A 215 -14.28 -22.17 7.74
N CYS A 216 -13.22 -21.46 7.34
CA CYS A 216 -12.96 -20.08 7.76
C CYS A 216 -14.11 -19.15 7.37
N THR A 217 -14.56 -19.23 6.12
CA THR A 217 -15.66 -18.39 5.60
C THR A 217 -16.95 -18.62 6.38
N ARG A 218 -17.31 -19.87 6.70
CA ARG A 218 -18.51 -20.15 7.50
C ARG A 218 -18.36 -19.65 8.93
N ALA A 219 -17.22 -19.88 9.56
CA ALA A 219 -16.99 -19.52 10.97
C ALA A 219 -16.95 -18.00 11.21
N PHE A 220 -16.52 -17.22 10.22
CA PHE A 220 -16.30 -15.77 10.37
C PHE A 220 -17.11 -14.92 9.38
N ALA A 221 -18.20 -15.47 8.85
CA ALA A 221 -19.07 -14.80 7.87
C ALA A 221 -19.60 -13.45 8.38
N GLU A 222 -19.96 -13.39 9.66
CA GLU A 222 -20.46 -12.17 10.34
C GLU A 222 -19.46 -11.01 10.35
N ARG A 223 -18.16 -11.31 10.20
CA ARG A 223 -17.06 -10.33 10.13
C ARG A 223 -16.66 -10.02 8.68
N GLY A 224 -17.39 -10.54 7.70
CA GLY A 224 -17.11 -10.35 6.27
C GLY A 224 -15.95 -11.18 5.74
N VAL A 225 -15.53 -12.24 6.46
CA VAL A 225 -14.44 -13.10 5.99
C VAL A 225 -14.94 -14.02 4.89
N ARG A 226 -14.31 -13.94 3.71
CA ARG A 226 -14.56 -14.80 2.56
C ARG A 226 -13.24 -15.21 1.91
N VAL A 227 -12.83 -16.45 2.15
CA VAL A 227 -11.60 -17.00 1.56
C VAL A 227 -11.87 -17.47 0.13
N THR A 228 -11.07 -16.97 -0.81
CA THR A 228 -11.11 -17.36 -2.23
C THR A 228 -9.79 -17.97 -2.66
N THR A 229 -9.79 -18.76 -3.74
CA THR A 229 -8.55 -19.33 -4.28
C THR A 229 -7.66 -18.32 -5.00
N LYS A 230 -8.26 -17.23 -5.50
CA LYS A 230 -7.53 -16.10 -6.10
C LYS A 230 -7.36 -15.00 -5.08
N HIS A 231 -6.19 -14.35 -5.09
CA HIS A 231 -5.95 -13.11 -4.36
C HIS A 231 -6.61 -11.92 -5.08
N SER A 232 -7.95 -11.93 -5.21
CA SER A 232 -8.69 -10.84 -5.86
C SER A 232 -8.96 -9.74 -4.84
N TYR A 233 -8.01 -8.81 -4.70
CA TYR A 233 -8.21 -7.61 -3.90
C TYR A 233 -8.18 -6.38 -4.81
N GLN A 234 -9.06 -5.41 -4.55
CA GLN A 234 -8.93 -4.08 -5.15
C GLN A 234 -7.71 -3.41 -4.52
N ILE A 235 -6.66 -3.19 -5.31
CA ILE A 235 -5.45 -2.50 -4.86
C ILE A 235 -5.67 -1.00 -5.05
N ASP A 236 -5.59 -0.23 -3.97
CA ASP A 236 -5.66 1.23 -4.04
C ASP A 236 -4.30 1.77 -4.49
N TYR A 237 -4.28 2.43 -5.65
CA TYR A 237 -3.06 3.00 -6.21
C TYR A 237 -3.02 4.50 -5.96
N ARG A 238 -1.94 4.98 -5.35
CA ARG A 238 -1.74 6.41 -5.10
C ARG A 238 -1.55 7.21 -6.40
N TYR A 239 -0.98 6.58 -7.43
CA TYR A 239 -0.73 7.21 -8.72
C TYR A 239 -1.29 6.32 -9.83
N VAL A 240 -2.19 6.89 -10.62
CA VAL A 240 -2.73 6.30 -11.83
C VAL A 240 -2.30 7.17 -13.00
N TRP A 241 -1.65 6.58 -13.99
CA TRP A 241 -1.18 7.24 -15.19
C TRP A 241 -1.97 6.71 -16.37
N GLN A 242 -2.49 7.60 -17.21
CA GLN A 242 -3.16 7.24 -18.45
C GLN A 242 -2.35 7.77 -19.62
N CYS A 243 -2.21 6.97 -20.68
CA CYS A 243 -1.63 7.45 -21.93
C CYS A 243 -2.40 8.67 -22.43
N SER A 244 -1.68 9.72 -22.83
CA SER A 244 -2.29 10.93 -23.38
C SER A 244 -2.90 10.74 -24.77
N ASN A 245 -2.54 9.65 -25.47
CA ASN A 245 -3.21 9.27 -26.70
C ASN A 245 -4.56 8.62 -26.35
N GLU A 246 -5.65 9.30 -26.70
CA GLU A 246 -7.02 8.85 -26.45
C GLU A 246 -7.34 7.53 -27.16
N GLU A 247 -6.70 7.24 -28.29
CA GLU A 247 -6.86 5.95 -29.01
C GLU A 247 -6.12 4.81 -28.30
N CYS A 248 -5.07 5.11 -27.52
CA CYS A 248 -4.33 4.11 -26.75
C CYS A 248 -5.03 3.80 -25.42
N GLY A 249 -5.36 4.84 -24.64
CA GLY A 249 -6.08 4.71 -23.37
C GLY A 249 -5.39 3.88 -22.27
N ALA A 250 -4.16 3.39 -22.48
CA ALA A 250 -3.48 2.49 -21.57
C ALA A 250 -3.30 3.11 -20.17
N GLU A 251 -3.64 2.34 -19.13
CA GLU A 251 -3.59 2.78 -17.74
C GLU A 251 -2.51 2.04 -16.94
N PHE A 252 -1.64 2.80 -16.28
CA PHE A 252 -0.54 2.30 -15.46
C PHE A 252 -0.74 2.73 -14.00
N LYS A 253 -0.99 1.75 -13.14
CA LYS A 253 -1.25 1.98 -11.72
C LYS A 253 0.02 1.72 -10.88
N ARG A 254 0.39 2.67 -10.01
CA ARG A 254 1.64 2.63 -9.20
C ARG A 254 1.41 3.15 -7.76
N HIS A 255 2.16 2.60 -6.80
CA HIS A 255 2.16 3.09 -5.40
C HIS A 255 3.16 4.22 -5.16
N SER A 256 4.10 4.44 -6.07
CA SER A 256 5.07 5.54 -6.06
C SER A 256 4.94 6.37 -7.33
N LYS A 257 5.43 7.62 -7.29
CA LYS A 257 5.48 8.51 -8.46
C LYS A 257 6.66 8.13 -9.36
N SER A 258 6.65 6.90 -9.87
CA SER A 258 7.77 6.29 -10.58
C SER A 258 7.74 6.48 -12.10
N ILE A 259 6.63 6.99 -12.64
CA ILE A 259 6.50 7.26 -14.07
C ILE A 259 6.79 8.75 -14.30
N ASP A 260 7.72 9.03 -15.20
CA ASP A 260 8.01 10.37 -15.68
C ASP A 260 7.53 10.49 -17.14
N PRO A 261 6.35 11.09 -17.39
CA PRO A 261 5.82 11.24 -18.74
C PRO A 261 6.71 12.05 -19.69
N ALA A 262 7.66 12.82 -19.18
CA ALA A 262 8.61 13.54 -20.03
C ALA A 262 9.70 12.60 -20.61
N ARG A 263 9.89 11.43 -20.00
CA ARG A 263 10.98 10.48 -20.34
C ARG A 263 10.46 9.10 -20.73
N GLN A 264 9.22 8.77 -20.39
CA GLN A 264 8.64 7.44 -20.57
C GLN A 264 7.32 7.53 -21.33
N SER A 265 7.19 6.71 -22.37
CA SER A 265 5.95 6.47 -23.12
C SER A 265 5.39 5.10 -22.79
N CYS A 266 4.12 4.86 -23.13
CA CYS A 266 3.56 3.52 -23.12
C CYS A 266 4.06 2.72 -24.34
N GLY A 267 4.42 1.45 -24.15
CA GLY A 267 4.99 0.59 -25.19
C GLY A 267 6.50 0.54 -25.14
#